data_AF-A0A9N7N9Z5-F1
#
_entry.id   AF-A0A9N7N9Z5-F1
#
_cell.length_a   1.000
_cell.length_b   1.000
_cell.length_c   1.000
_cell.angle_alpha   90.00
_cell.angle_beta   90.00
_cell.angle_gamma   90.00
#
_symmetry.space_group_name_H-M   'P 1'
#
loop_
_entity.id
_entity.type
_entity.pdbx_description
1 polymer ?
#
loop_
_entity_poly.entity_id
_entity_poly.type
_entity_poly.pdbx_seq_one_letter_code
_entity_poly.pdbx_strand_id
1 'polypeptide(L)'
;MVNDKFNNLDIAEGSKGAGTLRKIRTRSWKLNIKGKLKHFLWKCYSDVLPTKTKLRKKGLLVDCICQTCGEDLETIEHIFFKCKKAREMWKAAPVNWELTQVPNTSFKQWWIDVCSVNKLEVSEARIELTTYLLWWLWKARNLWVFKKAWMPVPVIIQMAQRDWLEFSKRNCSTKWVGQ
;
A
#
# COMPACT_ATOMS: atom_id res chain seq x y z
N MET A 1 13.93 8.52 -23.82
CA MET A 1 14.54 9.37 -22.78
C MET A 1 13.52 9.70 -21.68
N VAL A 2 13.15 8.70 -20.85
CA VAL A 2 12.12 8.84 -19.80
C VAL A 2 12.71 8.43 -18.44
N ASN A 3 13.96 8.82 -18.16
CA ASN A 3 14.65 8.40 -16.94
C ASN A 3 15.07 9.53 -15.98
N ASP A 4 14.92 10.81 -16.34
CA ASP A 4 15.50 11.89 -15.52
C ASP A 4 14.51 12.68 -14.66
N LYS A 5 13.21 12.35 -14.66
CA LYS A 5 12.20 13.05 -13.83
C LYS A 5 11.86 12.38 -12.49
N PHE A 6 12.53 11.29 -12.13
CA PHE A 6 12.32 10.61 -10.84
C PHE A 6 13.36 10.95 -9.76
N ASN A 7 14.33 11.82 -10.05
CA ASN A 7 15.41 12.15 -9.11
C ASN A 7 15.21 13.45 -8.30
N ASN A 8 14.23 14.31 -8.62
CA ASN A 8 14.05 15.58 -7.91
C ASN A 8 12.83 15.59 -6.99
N LEU A 9 12.85 14.71 -5.99
CA LEU A 9 12.18 15.00 -4.72
C LEU A 9 13.29 15.10 -3.68
N ASP A 10 13.96 16.24 -3.67
CA ASP A 10 14.96 16.61 -2.68
C ASP A 10 14.31 16.62 -1.29
N ILE A 11 14.65 15.61 -0.49
CA ILE A 11 14.36 15.60 0.94
C ILE A 11 15.72 15.48 1.64
N ALA A 12 16.12 16.56 2.29
CA ALA A 12 17.24 16.56 3.22
C ALA A 12 16.86 15.77 4.48
N GLU A 13 16.90 14.44 4.40
CA GLU A 13 16.90 13.54 5.55
C GLU A 13 18.35 13.10 5.80
N GLY A 14 18.87 13.34 7.01
CA GLY A 14 20.27 13.05 7.38
C GLY A 14 20.71 11.63 6.98
N SER A 15 22.02 11.43 6.82
CA SER A 15 22.70 10.23 6.25
C SER A 15 22.04 8.86 6.55
N LYS A 16 21.50 8.65 7.76
CA LYS A 16 20.78 7.41 8.14
C LYS A 16 19.42 7.24 7.46
N GLY A 17 18.62 8.31 7.33
CA GLY A 17 17.28 8.29 6.70
C GLY A 17 17.34 8.02 5.20
N ALA A 18 18.28 8.66 4.50
CA ALA A 18 18.52 8.45 3.07
C ALA A 18 18.92 7.00 2.75
N GLY A 19 19.76 6.38 3.59
CA GLY A 19 20.16 4.98 3.44
C GLY A 19 18.99 4.00 3.58
N THR A 20 18.13 4.23 4.56
CA THR A 20 16.93 3.40 4.81
C THR A 20 15.92 3.52 3.67
N LEU A 21 15.61 4.75 3.22
CA LEU A 21 14.73 4.99 2.07
C LEU A 21 15.22 4.29 0.79
N ARG A 22 16.53 4.32 0.52
CA ARG A 22 17.12 3.63 -0.64
C ARG A 22 16.89 2.11 -0.57
N LYS A 23 17.06 1.51 0.62
CA LYS A 23 16.83 0.07 0.84
C LYS A 23 15.37 -0.31 0.60
N ILE A 24 14.42 0.43 1.19
CA ILE A 24 12.97 0.16 1.05
C ILE A 24 12.52 0.32 -0.40
N ARG A 25 12.98 1.38 -1.06
CA ARG A 25 12.72 1.60 -2.49
C ARG A 25 13.20 0.39 -3.28
N THR A 26 14.48 0.02 -3.13
CA THR A 26 15.08 -1.13 -3.83
C THR A 26 14.30 -2.42 -3.55
N ARG A 27 13.89 -2.66 -2.30
CA ARG A 27 13.09 -3.83 -1.92
C ARG A 27 11.72 -3.83 -2.61
N SER A 28 11.02 -2.70 -2.57
CA SER A 28 9.69 -2.53 -3.17
C SER A 28 9.72 -2.75 -4.69
N TRP A 29 10.78 -2.28 -5.37
CA TRP A 29 10.93 -2.49 -6.82
C TRP A 29 11.28 -3.93 -7.21
N LYS A 30 11.84 -4.73 -6.30
CA LYS A 30 12.15 -6.15 -6.52
C LYS A 30 10.97 -7.10 -6.33
N LEU A 31 9.87 -6.66 -5.70
CA LEU A 31 8.67 -7.49 -5.49
C LEU A 31 8.07 -7.97 -6.83
N ASN A 32 7.55 -9.20 -6.85
CA ASN A 32 6.86 -9.78 -8.00
C ASN A 32 5.39 -9.30 -8.07
N ILE A 33 5.21 -7.99 -8.26
CA ILE A 33 3.89 -7.33 -8.35
C ILE A 33 3.76 -6.51 -9.63
N LYS A 34 2.52 -6.22 -10.05
CA LYS A 34 2.21 -5.36 -11.21
C LYS A 34 2.96 -4.03 -11.08
N GLY A 35 3.54 -3.51 -12.18
CA GLY A 35 4.30 -2.24 -12.16
C GLY A 35 3.50 -1.03 -11.62
N LYS A 36 2.19 -1.01 -11.86
CA LYS A 36 1.28 0.00 -11.28
C LYS A 36 1.20 -0.05 -9.75
N LEU A 37 1.33 -1.25 -9.15
CA LEU A 37 1.34 -1.44 -7.70
C LEU A 37 2.67 -0.99 -7.08
N LYS A 38 3.80 -1.12 -7.79
CA LYS A 38 5.09 -0.55 -7.36
C LYS A 38 5.01 0.98 -7.24
N HIS A 39 4.41 1.64 -8.24
CA HIS A 39 4.16 3.07 -8.19
C HIS A 39 3.16 3.46 -7.10
N PHE A 40 2.12 2.66 -6.90
CA PHE A 40 1.18 2.87 -5.79
C PHE A 40 1.87 2.81 -4.44
N LEU A 41 2.70 1.78 -4.17
CA LEU A 41 3.49 1.67 -2.95
C LEU A 41 4.38 2.89 -2.73
N TRP A 42 5.08 3.33 -3.79
CA TRP A 42 5.86 4.57 -3.73
C TRP A 42 5.03 5.76 -3.30
N LYS A 43 3.82 5.94 -3.87
CA LYS A 43 2.92 7.02 -3.42
C LYS A 43 2.50 6.88 -1.95
N CYS A 44 2.37 5.66 -1.45
CA CYS A 44 2.03 5.40 -0.06
C CYS A 44 3.16 5.82 0.89
N TYR A 45 4.37 5.28 0.73
CA TYR A 45 5.48 5.54 1.66
C TYR A 45 6.16 6.90 1.44
N SER A 46 5.95 7.56 0.28
CA SER A 46 6.30 8.96 0.07
C SER A 46 5.23 9.93 0.58
N ASP A 47 4.15 9.42 1.17
CA ASP A 47 3.04 10.20 1.69
C ASP A 47 2.46 11.20 0.65
N VAL A 48 2.24 10.77 -0.59
CA VAL A 48 1.65 11.61 -1.66
C VAL A 48 0.29 11.12 -2.18
N LEU A 49 -0.28 10.04 -1.63
CA LEU A 49 -1.65 9.63 -1.95
C LEU A 49 -2.68 10.73 -1.61
N PRO A 50 -3.67 11.01 -2.48
CA PRO A 50 -4.62 12.10 -2.32
C PRO A 50 -5.74 11.74 -1.32
N THR A 51 -5.39 11.66 -0.04
CA THR A 51 -6.35 11.56 1.07
C THR A 51 -7.04 12.90 1.27
N LYS A 52 -8.25 12.92 1.85
CA LYS A 52 -8.95 14.20 2.09
C LYS A 52 -8.16 15.18 2.96
N THR A 53 -7.46 14.65 3.98
CA THR A 53 -6.56 15.46 4.82
C THR A 53 -5.47 16.16 4.00
N LYS A 54 -4.90 15.49 2.99
CA LYS A 54 -3.92 16.11 2.09
C LYS A 54 -4.54 17.06 1.08
N LEU A 55 -5.74 16.77 0.59
CA LEU A 55 -6.47 17.69 -0.29
C LEU A 55 -6.77 19.01 0.45
N ARG A 56 -7.21 18.93 1.72
CA ARG A 56 -7.40 20.11 2.58
C ARG A 56 -6.08 20.88 2.79
N LYS A 57 -4.97 20.17 3.08
CA LYS A 57 -3.64 20.81 3.19
C LYS A 57 -3.20 21.51 1.90
N LYS A 58 -3.69 21.08 0.73
CA LYS A 58 -3.47 21.73 -0.57
C LYS A 58 -4.45 22.86 -0.88
N GLY A 59 -5.25 23.30 0.09
CA GLY A 59 -6.19 24.42 -0.06
C GLY A 59 -7.56 24.05 -0.62
N LEU A 60 -7.87 22.76 -0.83
CA LEU A 60 -9.21 22.37 -1.26
C LEU A 60 -10.18 22.39 -0.06
N LEU A 61 -11.33 23.04 -0.24
CA LEU A 61 -12.40 23.03 0.75
C LEU A 61 -13.14 21.69 0.71
N VAL A 62 -12.63 20.71 1.47
CA VAL A 62 -13.21 19.37 1.59
C VAL A 62 -13.42 19.01 3.06
N ASP A 63 -14.53 18.34 3.37
CA ASP A 63 -14.73 17.67 4.67
C ASP A 63 -13.73 16.52 4.80
N CYS A 64 -12.84 16.56 5.79
CA CYS A 64 -11.79 15.57 5.97
C CYS A 64 -12.25 14.23 6.52
N ILE A 65 -13.49 14.08 6.97
CA ILE A 65 -13.97 12.82 7.53
C ILE A 65 -13.95 11.71 6.47
N CYS A 66 -13.48 10.53 6.87
CA CYS A 66 -13.43 9.34 6.05
C CYS A 66 -14.85 8.95 5.61
N GLN A 67 -15.15 9.04 4.31
CA GLN A 67 -16.50 8.70 3.82
C GLN A 67 -16.80 7.21 3.91
N THR A 68 -15.78 6.37 4.09
CA THR A 68 -15.96 4.91 4.14
C THR A 68 -16.55 4.46 5.48
N CYS A 69 -16.15 5.05 6.60
CA CYS A 69 -16.68 4.70 7.93
C CYS A 69 -17.40 5.84 8.64
N GLY A 70 -17.14 7.10 8.31
CA GLY A 70 -17.76 8.27 8.95
C GLY A 70 -17.20 8.64 10.33
N GLU A 71 -16.14 7.98 10.81
CA GLU A 71 -15.72 8.05 12.21
C GLU A 71 -14.55 9.01 12.51
N ASP A 72 -13.61 9.18 11.58
CA ASP A 72 -12.33 9.86 11.83
C ASP A 72 -11.77 10.50 10.55
N LEU A 73 -10.73 11.33 10.69
CA LEU A 73 -10.05 12.01 9.60
C LEU A 73 -9.47 11.00 8.60
N GLU A 74 -9.69 11.26 7.31
CA GLU A 74 -9.16 10.43 6.25
C GLU A 74 -7.66 10.69 6.04
N THR A 75 -6.82 9.97 6.77
CA THR A 75 -5.37 9.82 6.52
C THR A 75 -5.05 8.49 5.85
N ILE A 76 -3.79 8.30 5.40
CA ILE A 76 -3.36 7.03 4.82
C ILE A 76 -3.38 5.92 5.88
N GLU A 77 -2.96 6.22 7.11
CA GLU A 77 -3.01 5.31 8.26
C GLU A 77 -4.46 4.95 8.60
N HIS A 78 -5.37 5.92 8.53
CA HIS A 78 -6.78 5.65 8.73
C HIS A 78 -7.31 4.71 7.63
N ILE A 79 -7.14 5.05 6.36
CA ILE A 79 -7.65 4.22 5.24
C ILE A 79 -7.12 2.79 5.31
N PHE A 80 -5.83 2.62 5.62
CA PHE A 80 -5.19 1.30 5.55
C PHE A 80 -5.21 0.51 6.85
N PHE A 81 -5.39 1.12 8.03
CA PHE A 81 -5.28 0.38 9.28
C PHE A 81 -6.38 0.69 10.28
N LYS A 82 -6.74 1.97 10.45
CA LYS A 82 -7.68 2.38 11.51
C LYS A 82 -9.14 2.32 11.07
N CYS A 83 -9.45 2.43 9.78
CA CYS A 83 -10.83 2.38 9.28
C CYS A 83 -11.48 1.03 9.60
N LYS A 84 -12.76 1.04 9.99
CA LYS A 84 -13.54 -0.20 10.26
C LYS A 84 -13.37 -1.26 9.18
N LYS A 85 -13.50 -0.87 7.91
CA LYS A 85 -13.33 -1.76 6.74
C LYS A 85 -11.91 -2.34 6.65
N ALA A 86 -10.88 -1.56 6.95
CA ALA A 86 -9.50 -2.02 6.92
C ALA A 86 -9.23 -3.03 8.05
N ARG A 87 -9.69 -2.74 9.28
CA ARG A 87 -9.58 -3.67 10.41
C ARG A 87 -10.24 -5.01 10.13
N GLU A 88 -11.45 -4.99 9.56
CA GLU A 88 -12.16 -6.20 9.13
C GLU A 88 -11.37 -6.98 8.07
N MET A 89 -10.80 -6.29 7.07
CA MET A 89 -10.00 -6.93 6.04
C MET A 89 -8.74 -7.60 6.63
N TRP A 90 -7.99 -6.91 7.47
CA TRP A 90 -6.77 -7.48 8.06
C TRP A 90 -7.06 -8.69 8.96
N LYS A 91 -8.20 -8.69 9.69
CA LYS A 91 -8.64 -9.85 10.47
C LYS A 91 -8.96 -11.06 9.61
N ALA A 92 -9.50 -10.86 8.41
CA ALA A 92 -9.95 -11.92 7.54
C ALA A 92 -8.93 -12.35 6.47
N ALA A 93 -7.93 -11.51 6.16
CA ALA A 93 -6.96 -11.78 5.11
C ALA A 93 -5.86 -12.76 5.57
N PRO A 94 -5.37 -13.66 4.69
CA PRO A 94 -4.37 -14.68 5.03
C PRO A 94 -2.93 -14.13 5.02
N VAL A 95 -2.74 -12.94 5.59
CA VAL A 95 -1.43 -12.29 5.74
C VAL A 95 -1.07 -12.03 7.20
N ASN A 96 -1.96 -12.32 8.14
CA ASN A 96 -1.80 -12.27 9.60
C ASN A 96 -0.77 -11.25 10.13
N TRP A 97 -0.86 -9.99 9.68
CA TRP A 97 -0.08 -8.92 10.32
C TRP A 97 -0.75 -8.65 11.66
N GLU A 98 -0.03 -8.88 12.75
CA GLU A 98 -0.55 -8.58 14.09
C GLU A 98 -1.04 -7.12 14.09
N LEU A 99 -2.36 -6.95 14.22
CA LEU A 99 -3.06 -5.66 14.14
C LEU A 99 -2.50 -4.64 15.15
N THR A 100 -1.83 -5.13 16.19
CA THR A 100 -1.21 -4.41 17.30
C THR A 100 0.04 -3.62 16.90
N GLN A 101 0.66 -3.89 15.75
CA GLN A 101 1.90 -3.20 15.33
C GLN A 101 1.66 -1.87 14.61
N VAL A 102 0.42 -1.56 14.23
CA VAL A 102 0.09 -0.38 13.41
C VAL A 102 -0.50 0.86 14.11
N PRO A 103 -1.01 0.85 15.36
CA PRO A 103 -1.78 2.00 15.88
C PRO A 103 -1.00 3.34 15.92
N ASN A 104 0.33 3.30 16.05
CA ASN A 104 1.14 4.47 16.43
C ASN A 104 2.30 4.83 15.47
N THR A 105 2.43 4.16 14.33
CA THR A 105 3.50 4.45 13.35
C THR A 105 2.93 5.00 12.04
N SER A 106 3.73 5.79 11.32
CA SER A 106 3.35 6.27 9.98
C SER A 106 3.32 5.10 9.00
N PHE A 107 2.55 5.23 7.90
CA PHE A 107 2.59 4.21 6.84
C PHE A 107 4.02 3.95 6.35
N LYS A 108 4.83 5.01 6.21
CA LYS A 108 6.25 4.92 5.83
C LYS A 108 6.97 3.98 6.78
N GLN A 109 6.93 4.23 8.10
CA GLN A 109 7.61 3.42 9.11
C GLN A 109 7.12 1.98 9.09
N TRP A 110 5.81 1.74 9.08
CA TRP A 110 5.24 0.39 8.99
C TRP A 110 5.75 -0.38 7.76
N TRP A 111 5.85 0.29 6.60
CA TRP A 111 6.39 -0.34 5.40
C TRP A 111 7.90 -0.63 5.50
N ILE A 112 8.66 0.17 6.27
CA ILE A 112 10.08 -0.14 6.59
C ILE A 112 10.14 -1.45 7.35
N ASP A 113 9.31 -1.58 8.38
CA ASP A 113 9.30 -2.73 9.27
C ASP A 113 8.96 -3.99 8.46
N VAL A 114 7.86 -3.95 7.68
CA VAL A 114 7.48 -5.03 6.75
C VAL A 114 8.62 -5.42 5.78
N CYS A 115 9.37 -4.44 5.26
CA CYS A 115 10.49 -4.70 4.33
C CYS A 115 11.78 -5.17 5.02
N SER A 116 11.92 -4.95 6.33
CA SER A 116 13.13 -5.24 7.10
C SER A 116 13.07 -6.57 7.84
N VAL A 117 11.87 -7.16 7.97
CA VAL A 117 11.67 -8.49 8.53
C VAL A 117 12.46 -9.54 7.73
N ASN A 118 13.08 -10.47 8.45
CA ASN A 118 13.88 -11.51 7.85
C ASN A 118 13.01 -12.43 6.96
N LYS A 119 13.56 -12.92 5.84
CA LYS A 119 12.84 -13.82 4.92
C LYS A 119 12.38 -15.13 5.58
N LEU A 120 13.05 -15.53 6.67
CA LEU A 120 12.67 -16.68 7.48
C LEU A 120 11.37 -16.46 8.26
N GLU A 121 11.00 -15.21 8.53
CA GLU A 121 9.81 -14.83 9.31
C GLU A 121 8.65 -14.38 8.40
N VAL A 122 8.96 -13.75 7.26
CA VAL A 122 7.97 -13.25 6.30
C VAL A 122 8.38 -13.62 4.87
N SER A 123 7.53 -14.39 4.19
CA SER A 123 7.72 -14.73 2.78
C SER A 123 7.49 -13.53 1.86
N GLU A 124 8.16 -13.51 0.69
CA GLU A 124 7.89 -12.46 -0.32
C GLU A 124 6.43 -12.50 -0.79
N ALA A 125 5.86 -13.69 -0.94
CA ALA A 125 4.45 -13.91 -1.25
C ALA A 125 3.51 -13.16 -0.29
N ARG A 126 3.83 -13.14 1.01
CA ARG A 126 3.06 -12.41 2.03
C ARG A 126 3.14 -10.90 1.80
N ILE A 127 4.33 -10.35 1.53
CA ILE A 127 4.53 -8.91 1.24
C ILE A 127 3.83 -8.50 -0.07
N GLU A 128 3.91 -9.36 -1.08
CA GLU A 128 3.23 -9.16 -2.36
C GLU A 128 1.72 -9.12 -2.18
N LEU A 129 1.12 -10.14 -1.54
CA LEU A 129 -0.32 -10.17 -1.27
C LEU A 129 -0.76 -8.97 -0.42
N THR A 130 0.04 -8.57 0.57
CA THR A 130 -0.17 -7.36 1.37
C THR A 130 -0.27 -6.11 0.49
N THR A 131 0.60 -6.00 -0.51
CA THR A 131 0.55 -4.89 -1.48
C THR A 131 -0.76 -4.90 -2.29
N TYR A 132 -1.22 -6.08 -2.72
CA TYR A 132 -2.49 -6.20 -3.42
C TYR A 132 -3.69 -5.85 -2.52
N LEU A 133 -3.67 -6.22 -1.24
CA LEU A 133 -4.69 -5.87 -0.27
C LEU A 133 -4.78 -4.35 -0.06
N LEU A 134 -3.65 -3.68 0.14
CA LEU A 134 -3.58 -2.21 0.24
C LEU A 134 -4.14 -1.53 -1.01
N TRP A 135 -3.77 -2.04 -2.19
CA TRP A 135 -4.28 -1.54 -3.47
C TRP A 135 -5.80 -1.70 -3.60
N TRP A 136 -6.35 -2.84 -3.21
CA TRP A 136 -7.78 -3.10 -3.29
C TRP A 136 -8.58 -2.33 -2.23
N LEU A 137 -8.03 -2.08 -1.03
CA LEU A 137 -8.62 -1.12 -0.09
C LEU A 137 -8.69 0.28 -0.69
N TRP A 138 -7.61 0.76 -1.29
CA TRP A 138 -7.58 2.06 -1.94
C TRP A 138 -8.61 2.14 -3.09
N LYS A 139 -8.72 1.09 -3.91
CA LYS A 139 -9.75 1.01 -4.96
C LYS A 139 -11.16 1.00 -4.39
N ALA A 140 -11.44 0.21 -3.35
CA ALA A 140 -12.75 0.16 -2.70
C ALA A 140 -13.14 1.54 -2.15
N ARG A 141 -12.21 2.25 -1.49
CA ARG A 141 -12.41 3.63 -1.05
C ARG A 141 -12.76 4.54 -2.24
N ASN A 142 -12.00 4.48 -3.33
CA ASN A 142 -12.25 5.35 -4.49
C ASN A 142 -13.58 5.04 -5.19
N LEU A 143 -13.95 3.77 -5.30
CA LEU A 143 -15.26 3.38 -5.83
C LEU A 143 -16.40 3.94 -4.97
N TRP A 144 -16.25 3.89 -3.64
CA TRP A 144 -17.22 4.48 -2.74
C TRP A 144 -17.28 6.01 -2.87
N VAL A 145 -16.13 6.69 -2.84
CA VAL A 145 -16.08 8.16 -2.89
C VAL A 145 -16.62 8.72 -4.21
N PHE A 146 -16.21 8.16 -5.34
CA PHE A 146 -16.52 8.73 -6.67
C PHE A 146 -17.75 8.12 -7.35
N LYS A 147 -18.11 6.88 -7.01
CA LYS A 147 -19.21 6.15 -7.68
C LYS A 147 -20.30 5.66 -6.74
N LYS A 148 -20.18 5.89 -5.43
CA LYS A 148 -21.08 5.36 -4.40
C LYS A 148 -21.27 3.83 -4.50
N ALA A 149 -20.25 3.14 -5.02
CA ALA A 149 -20.26 1.69 -5.19
C ALA A 149 -19.54 1.04 -4.00
N TRP A 150 -20.32 0.52 -3.05
CA TRP A 150 -19.77 -0.17 -1.88
C TRP A 150 -19.20 -1.53 -2.25
N MET A 151 -18.00 -1.83 -1.75
CA MET A 151 -17.37 -3.14 -1.92
C MET A 151 -17.28 -3.85 -0.57
N PRO A 152 -17.94 -5.02 -0.39
CA PRO A 152 -17.82 -5.82 0.82
C PRO A 152 -16.37 -6.30 1.03
N VAL A 153 -15.94 -6.42 2.29
CA VAL A 153 -14.58 -6.88 2.65
C VAL A 153 -14.21 -8.24 2.01
N PRO A 154 -15.08 -9.26 2.00
CA PRO A 154 -14.76 -10.53 1.34
C PRO A 154 -14.43 -10.35 -0.15
N VAL A 155 -15.13 -9.45 -0.85
CA VAL A 155 -14.87 -9.15 -2.27
C VAL A 155 -13.52 -8.47 -2.45
N ILE A 156 -13.14 -7.54 -1.56
CA ILE A 156 -11.82 -6.90 -1.57
C ILE A 156 -10.71 -7.94 -1.48
N ILE A 157 -10.83 -8.88 -0.52
CA ILE A 157 -9.85 -9.95 -0.29
C ILE A 157 -9.77 -10.90 -1.49
N GLN A 158 -10.90 -11.40 -1.97
CA GLN A 158 -10.98 -12.30 -3.12
C GLN A 158 -10.36 -11.67 -4.37
N MET A 159 -10.67 -10.40 -4.63
CA MET A 159 -10.14 -9.67 -5.77
C MET A 159 -8.62 -9.44 -5.65
N ALA A 160 -8.11 -9.15 -4.44
CA ALA A 160 -6.68 -9.03 -4.19
C ALA A 160 -5.94 -10.36 -4.43
N GLN A 161 -6.47 -11.46 -3.90
CA GLN A 161 -5.91 -12.79 -4.10
C GLN A 161 -5.91 -13.20 -5.58
N ARG A 162 -7.03 -12.98 -6.29
CA ARG A 162 -7.13 -13.26 -7.73
C ARG A 162 -6.10 -12.47 -8.54
N ASP A 163 -6.02 -11.16 -8.31
CA ASP A 163 -5.08 -10.28 -9.02
C ASP A 163 -3.62 -10.66 -8.77
N TRP A 164 -3.29 -11.06 -7.54
CA TRP A 164 -1.97 -11.52 -7.15
C TRP A 164 -1.63 -12.85 -7.82
N LEU A 165 -2.50 -13.86 -7.68
CA LEU A 165 -2.30 -15.19 -8.28
C LEU A 165 -2.16 -15.14 -9.80
N GLU A 166 -2.99 -14.34 -10.48
CA GLU A 166 -2.91 -14.17 -11.95
C GLU A 166 -1.55 -13.61 -12.37
N PHE A 167 -1.03 -12.62 -11.64
CA PHE A 167 0.27 -12.03 -11.95
C PHE A 167 1.43 -12.97 -11.60
N SER A 168 1.37 -13.62 -10.44
CA SER A 168 2.39 -14.56 -9.98
C SER A 168 2.53 -15.75 -10.93
N LYS A 169 1.41 -16.29 -11.46
CA LYS A 169 1.42 -17.37 -12.45
C LYS A 169 2.11 -16.96 -13.75
N ARG A 170 1.75 -15.79 -14.32
CA ARG A 170 2.35 -15.28 -15.57
C ARG A 170 3.86 -15.11 -15.47
N ASN A 171 4.36 -14.66 -14.31
CA ASN A 171 5.79 -14.46 -14.09
C ASN A 171 6.55 -15.72 -13.65
N CYS A 172 5.85 -16.81 -13.34
CA CYS A 172 6.46 -18.13 -13.16
C CYS A 172 6.71 -18.79 -14.53
N SER A 173 5.75 -18.69 -15.45
CA SER A 173 5.84 -19.27 -16.80
C SER A 173 6.93 -18.63 -17.68
N THR A 174 7.27 -17.37 -17.46
CA THR A 174 8.33 -16.67 -18.21
C THR A 174 9.76 -16.98 -17.73
N LYS A 175 9.93 -17.75 -16.64
CA LYS A 175 11.26 -18.16 -16.15
C LYS A 175 11.79 -19.47 -16.76
N TRP A 176 10.97 -20.18 -17.55
CA TRP A 176 11.30 -21.48 -18.16
C TRP A 176 11.58 -21.42 -19.67
N VAL A 177 11.66 -20.22 -20.26
CA VAL A 177 12.05 -20.03 -21.67
C VAL A 177 13.43 -19.39 -21.69
N GLY A 178 14.45 -20.21 -21.45
CA GLY A 178 15.84 -19.76 -21.32
C GLY A 178 16.75 -20.89 -20.88
N GLN A 179 16.80 -21.96 -21.68
CA GLN A 179 17.92 -22.89 -21.77
C GLN A 179 18.41 -22.85 -23.21
#